data_AF-A0A2N3FLR9-F1
#
_entry.id   AF-A0A2N3FLR9-F1
#
_cell.length_a   1.000
_cell.length_b   1.000
_cell.length_c   1.000
_cell.angle_alpha   90.00
_cell.angle_beta   90.00
_cell.angle_gamma   90.00
#
_symmetry.space_group_name_H-M   'P 1'
#
loop_
_entity.id
_entity.type
_entity.pdbx_description
1 polymer ?
#
loop_
_entity_poly.entity_id
_entity_poly.type
_entity_poly.pdbx_seq_one_letter_code
_entity_poly.pdbx_strand_id
1 'polypeptide(L)'
;MSAAVSAFRACLSAVVAGRIGNTTSIERRSSGSVGTKNAIDAPKDGYTWTAGAAADLATYKVQGMLDTDIRTDWNIYLSVANVSVVGVNVATPYKTFQDLLDAFKKNPGQITVATAGRSSAGHIGIEMIRKYTGIEYKHITYDGGAPAVIGCVSGETQVTT
;
A
#
# COMPACT_ATOMS: atom_id res chain seq x y z
N MET A 1 -5.78 1.65 -4.93
CA MET A 1 -5.92 1.52 -3.45
C MET A 1 -5.64 0.08 -3.07
N SER A 2 -4.88 -0.19 -1.99
CA SER A 2 -4.57 -1.59 -1.58
C SER A 2 -5.83 -2.31 -1.09
N ALA A 3 -5.98 -3.60 -1.43
CA ALA A 3 -7.09 -4.44 -0.99
C ALA A 3 -7.20 -4.51 0.55
N ALA A 4 -6.06 -4.47 1.25
CA ALA A 4 -6.01 -4.45 2.72
C ALA A 4 -6.77 -3.25 3.31
N VAL A 5 -6.62 -2.05 2.73
CA VAL A 5 -7.30 -0.84 3.22
C VAL A 5 -8.81 -0.92 2.96
N SER A 6 -9.23 -1.48 1.82
CA SER A 6 -10.65 -1.65 1.51
C SER A 6 -11.32 -2.70 2.42
N ALA A 7 -10.66 -3.84 2.65
CA ALA A 7 -11.17 -4.88 3.55
C ALA A 7 -11.28 -4.36 4.98
N PHE A 8 -10.25 -3.65 5.45
CA PHE A 8 -10.26 -3.07 6.78
C PHE A 8 -11.37 -2.03 6.97
N ARG A 9 -11.58 -1.12 6.00
CA ARG A 9 -12.69 -0.15 6.06
C ARG A 9 -14.05 -0.83 6.19
N ALA A 10 -14.28 -1.91 5.44
CA ALA A 10 -15.53 -2.65 5.51
C ALA A 10 -15.72 -3.32 6.89
N CYS A 11 -14.69 -4.00 7.41
CA CYS A 11 -14.75 -4.60 8.75
C CYS A 11 -14.97 -3.54 9.83
N LEU A 12 -14.24 -2.43 9.78
CA LEU A 12 -14.35 -1.36 10.77
C LEU A 12 -15.74 -0.71 10.73
N SER A 13 -16.29 -0.45 9.54
CA SER A 13 -17.64 0.08 9.35
C SER A 13 -18.69 -0.82 10.00
N ALA A 14 -18.61 -2.14 9.80
CA ALA A 14 -19.51 -3.09 10.42
C ALA A 14 -19.39 -3.10 11.97
N VAL A 15 -18.15 -3.11 12.49
CA VAL A 15 -17.90 -3.09 13.95
C VAL A 15 -18.39 -1.79 14.59
N VAL A 16 -18.11 -0.64 13.97
CA VAL A 16 -18.52 0.67 14.48
C VAL A 16 -20.04 0.77 14.44
N ALA A 17 -20.69 0.43 13.32
CA ALA A 17 -22.15 0.49 13.20
C ALA A 17 -22.85 -0.34 14.30
N GLY A 18 -22.33 -1.54 14.58
CA GLY A 18 -22.85 -2.40 15.65
C GLY A 18 -22.67 -1.82 17.06
N ARG A 19 -21.70 -0.91 17.28
CA ARG A 19 -21.44 -0.27 18.58
C ARG A 19 -22.14 1.07 18.76
N ILE A 20 -22.25 1.87 17.70
CA ILE A 20 -22.85 3.21 17.78
C ILE A 20 -24.36 3.22 17.53
N GLY A 21 -24.94 2.09 17.10
CA GLY A 21 -26.37 1.97 16.82
C GLY A 21 -26.84 2.75 15.58
N ASN A 22 -25.91 3.29 14.80
CA ASN A 22 -26.15 4.08 13.60
C ASN A 22 -25.41 3.45 12.40
N THR A 23 -25.97 3.63 11.21
CA THR A 23 -25.36 3.18 9.95
C THR A 23 -24.11 3.99 9.62
N THR A 24 -23.04 3.31 9.21
CA THR A 24 -21.83 3.95 8.67
C THR A 24 -21.83 3.81 7.14
N SER A 25 -21.66 4.91 6.40
CA SER A 25 -21.57 4.91 4.94
C SER A 25 -20.11 5.00 4.48
N ILE A 26 -19.67 4.06 3.63
CA ILE A 26 -18.33 4.08 3.05
C ILE A 26 -18.36 4.78 1.70
N GLU A 27 -17.76 5.97 1.62
CA GLU A 27 -17.55 6.66 0.35
C GLU A 27 -16.16 6.38 -0.23
N ARG A 28 -16.11 6.05 -1.52
CA ARG A 28 -14.87 5.93 -2.29
C ARG A 28 -14.66 7.20 -3.09
N ARG A 29 -13.52 7.85 -2.89
CA ARG A 29 -13.04 8.97 -3.70
C ARG A 29 -11.84 8.51 -4.53
N SER A 30 -11.59 9.17 -5.66
CA SER A 30 -10.66 8.72 -6.71
C SER A 30 -9.25 8.40 -6.18
N SER A 31 -8.47 9.41 -5.79
CA SER A 31 -7.15 9.22 -5.19
C SER A 31 -7.22 9.22 -3.65
N GLY A 32 -6.21 8.62 -3.02
CA GLY A 32 -6.04 8.70 -1.57
C GLY A 32 -5.99 10.15 -1.07
N SER A 33 -5.25 11.02 -1.77
CA SER A 33 -5.14 12.45 -1.42
C SER A 33 -6.46 13.21 -1.51
N VAL A 34 -7.31 12.92 -2.51
CA VAL A 34 -8.64 13.54 -2.65
C VAL A 34 -9.59 13.10 -1.54
N GLY A 35 -9.58 11.81 -1.18
CA GLY A 35 -10.36 11.29 -0.06
C GLY A 35 -9.90 11.89 1.28
N THR A 36 -8.59 12.01 1.48
CA THR A 36 -8.00 12.68 2.65
C THR A 36 -8.38 14.16 2.69
N LYS A 37 -8.31 14.89 1.57
CA LYS A 37 -8.73 16.29 1.49
C LYS A 37 -10.20 16.49 1.86
N ASN A 38 -11.10 15.63 1.39
CA ASN A 38 -12.52 15.69 1.76
C ASN A 38 -12.73 15.60 3.28
N ALA A 39 -11.99 14.72 3.97
CA ALA A 39 -12.08 14.61 5.42
C ALA A 39 -11.46 15.83 6.15
N ILE A 40 -10.42 16.45 5.58
CA ILE A 40 -9.88 17.72 6.09
C ILE A 40 -10.90 18.84 5.95
N ASP A 41 -11.59 18.93 4.82
CA ASP A 41 -12.51 20.03 4.53
C ASP A 41 -13.90 19.84 5.19
N ALA A 42 -14.22 18.63 5.66
CA ALA A 42 -15.48 18.32 6.32
C ALA A 42 -15.60 18.93 7.74
N PRO A 43 -16.83 19.11 8.25
CA PRO A 43 -17.07 19.52 9.65
C PRO A 43 -16.33 18.65 10.65
N LYS A 44 -15.77 19.28 11.70
CA LYS A 44 -15.00 18.61 12.77
C LYS A 44 -15.91 18.16 13.91
N ASP A 45 -17.03 17.54 13.56
CA ASP A 45 -18.09 17.10 14.47
C ASP A 45 -17.97 15.62 14.88
N GLY A 46 -16.97 14.90 14.35
CA GLY A 46 -16.72 13.50 14.66
C GLY A 46 -17.47 12.50 13.77
N TYR A 47 -18.24 12.94 12.77
CA TYR A 47 -18.97 12.03 11.86
C TYR A 47 -18.22 11.71 10.57
N THR A 48 -17.20 12.49 10.20
CA THR A 48 -16.41 12.26 8.98
C THR A 48 -15.02 11.75 9.31
N TRP A 49 -14.73 10.51 8.93
CA TRP A 49 -13.46 9.85 9.18
C TRP A 49 -12.81 9.47 7.85
N THR A 50 -11.47 9.47 7.80
CA THR A 50 -10.72 8.91 6.67
C THR A 50 -9.87 7.74 7.12
N ALA A 51 -9.63 6.81 6.20
CA ALA A 51 -8.78 5.64 6.43
C ALA A 51 -7.83 5.48 5.26
N GLY A 52 -6.54 5.67 5.47
CA GLY A 52 -5.49 5.53 4.45
C GLY A 52 -4.20 5.05 5.10
N ALA A 53 -3.13 4.87 4.33
CA ALA A 53 -1.84 4.59 4.95
C ALA A 53 -1.29 5.87 5.59
N ALA A 54 -0.83 5.79 6.83
CA ALA A 54 -0.23 6.94 7.52
C ALA A 54 0.98 7.52 6.74
N ALA A 55 1.77 6.65 6.10
CA ALA A 55 2.88 7.04 5.24
C ALA A 55 2.44 7.92 4.06
N ASP A 56 1.21 7.74 3.56
CA ASP A 56 0.71 8.52 2.44
C ASP A 56 0.67 10.02 2.77
N LEU A 57 0.30 10.38 4.01
CA LEU A 57 0.23 11.78 4.47
C LEU A 57 1.57 12.51 4.32
N ALA A 58 2.68 11.83 4.62
CA ALA A 58 4.01 12.40 4.41
C ALA A 58 4.34 12.54 2.91
N THR A 59 3.97 11.55 2.10
CA THR A 59 4.24 11.59 0.65
C THR A 59 3.39 12.63 -0.09
N TYR A 60 2.17 12.91 0.38
CA TYR A 60 1.28 13.86 -0.26
C TYR A 60 1.87 15.27 -0.30
N LYS A 61 2.47 15.70 0.80
CA LYS A 61 3.13 17.01 0.90
C LYS A 61 4.34 17.11 -0.03
N VAL A 62 5.18 16.08 -0.04
CA VAL A 62 6.39 16.02 -0.89
C VAL A 62 6.05 15.99 -2.38
N GLN A 63 4.94 15.35 -2.76
CA GLN A 63 4.47 15.27 -4.14
C GLN A 63 3.58 16.45 -4.56
N GLY A 64 3.36 17.44 -3.68
CA GLY A 64 2.50 18.60 -3.97
C GLY A 64 1.02 18.26 -4.14
N MET A 65 0.56 17.13 -3.61
CA MET A 65 -0.82 16.66 -3.74
C MET A 65 -1.76 17.19 -2.66
N LEU A 66 -1.28 17.25 -1.41
CA LEU A 66 -2.02 17.79 -0.27
C LEU A 66 -1.01 18.25 0.79
N ASP A 67 -1.10 19.51 1.19
CA ASP A 67 -0.28 20.04 2.27
C ASP A 67 -0.92 19.67 3.62
N THR A 68 -0.44 18.60 4.23
CA THR A 68 -0.89 18.15 5.54
C THR A 68 0.25 17.45 6.29
N ASP A 69 0.24 17.54 7.62
CA ASP A 69 1.18 16.85 8.50
C ASP A 69 0.41 15.96 9.49
N ILE A 70 0.81 14.69 9.55
CA ILE A 70 0.21 13.69 10.44
C ILE A 70 0.31 14.06 11.93
N ARG A 71 1.30 14.87 12.32
CA ARG A 71 1.56 15.24 13.72
C ARG A 71 0.70 16.41 14.19
N THR A 72 0.20 17.23 13.28
CA THR A 72 -0.54 18.46 13.61
C THR A 72 -2.01 18.39 13.18
N ASP A 73 -2.30 17.80 12.03
CA ASP A 73 -3.62 17.92 11.40
C ASP A 73 -4.52 16.71 11.65
N TRP A 74 -3.96 15.61 12.18
CA TRP A 74 -4.63 14.32 12.29
C TRP A 74 -4.56 13.73 13.69
N ASN A 75 -5.71 13.25 14.16
CA ASN A 75 -5.80 12.37 15.33
C ASN A 75 -5.88 10.93 14.86
N ILE A 76 -4.84 10.14 15.12
CA ILE A 76 -4.82 8.71 14.76
C ILE A 76 -5.67 7.94 15.77
N TYR A 77 -6.86 7.53 15.35
CA TYR A 77 -7.78 6.78 16.21
C TYR A 77 -7.50 5.27 16.22
N LEU A 78 -7.19 4.70 15.06
CA LEU A 78 -6.96 3.27 14.91
C LEU A 78 -5.86 3.04 13.87
N SER A 79 -4.88 2.22 14.23
CA SER A 79 -3.77 1.84 13.35
C SER A 79 -3.79 0.34 13.11
N VAL A 80 -3.48 -0.06 11.88
CA VAL A 80 -3.31 -1.45 11.49
C VAL A 80 -1.91 -1.59 10.91
N ALA A 81 -1.14 -2.50 11.48
CA ALA A 81 0.13 -2.90 10.91
C ALA A 81 -0.12 -3.99 9.86
N ASN A 82 0.20 -3.68 8.60
CA ASN A 82 0.28 -4.69 7.55
C ASN A 82 1.75 -5.06 7.37
N VAL A 83 2.06 -6.35 7.47
CA VAL A 83 3.40 -6.85 7.18
C VAL A 83 3.52 -7.02 5.68
N SER A 84 4.48 -6.33 5.05
CA SER A 84 4.82 -6.57 3.65
C SER A 84 5.51 -7.92 3.51
N VAL A 85 5.18 -8.66 2.46
CA VAL A 85 5.73 -9.99 2.21
C VAL A 85 6.24 -10.06 0.78
N VAL A 86 7.47 -10.54 0.60
CA VAL A 86 7.99 -10.81 -0.73
C VAL A 86 7.47 -12.17 -1.19
N GLY A 87 6.73 -12.17 -2.29
CA GLY A 87 6.22 -13.39 -2.95
C GLY A 87 6.83 -13.55 -4.33
N VAL A 88 6.94 -14.80 -4.80
CA VAL A 88 7.43 -15.13 -6.14
C VAL A 88 6.39 -15.95 -6.90
N ASN A 89 6.39 -15.85 -8.23
CA ASN A 89 5.59 -16.72 -9.06
C ASN A 89 6.05 -18.18 -8.89
N VAL A 90 5.11 -19.12 -8.78
CA VAL A 90 5.39 -20.54 -8.51
C VAL A 90 6.25 -21.23 -9.57
N ALA A 91 6.20 -20.76 -10.82
CA ALA A 91 7.00 -21.26 -11.93
C ALA A 91 8.47 -20.79 -11.89
N THR A 92 8.81 -19.84 -11.01
CA THR A 92 10.20 -19.42 -10.80
C THR A 92 10.97 -20.48 -9.98
N PRO A 93 12.30 -20.57 -10.16
CA PRO A 93 13.12 -21.53 -9.42
C PRO A 93 13.39 -21.09 -7.97
N TYR A 94 12.99 -19.90 -7.56
CA TYR A 94 13.31 -19.33 -6.25
C TYR A 94 12.45 -19.99 -5.17
N LYS A 95 13.06 -20.75 -4.25
CA LYS A 95 12.35 -21.43 -3.15
C LYS A 95 12.65 -20.77 -1.80
N THR A 96 13.77 -20.08 -1.70
CA THR A 96 14.16 -19.31 -0.53
C THR A 96 14.38 -17.85 -0.89
N PHE A 97 14.39 -16.98 0.12
CA PHE A 97 14.77 -15.58 -0.08
C PHE A 97 16.23 -15.44 -0.53
N GLN A 98 17.11 -16.35 -0.09
CA GLN A 98 18.50 -16.38 -0.53
C GLN A 98 18.61 -16.67 -2.03
N ASP A 99 17.85 -17.65 -2.54
CA ASP A 99 17.82 -17.98 -3.97
C ASP A 99 17.41 -16.76 -4.80
N LEU A 100 16.43 -16.00 -4.31
CA LEU A 100 15.96 -14.79 -4.95
C LEU A 100 17.03 -13.69 -4.95
N LEU A 101 17.73 -13.46 -3.84
CA LEU A 101 18.82 -12.49 -3.77
C LEU A 101 19.98 -12.86 -4.71
N ASP A 102 20.33 -14.13 -4.78
CA ASP A 102 21.38 -14.62 -5.67
C ASP A 102 20.96 -14.47 -7.14
N ALA A 103 19.68 -14.72 -7.44
CA ALA A 103 19.13 -14.50 -8.78
C ALA A 103 19.16 -13.03 -9.19
N PHE A 104 18.85 -12.09 -8.28
CA PHE A 104 18.97 -10.65 -8.53
C PHE A 104 20.41 -10.25 -8.84
N LYS A 105 21.38 -10.76 -8.07
CA LYS A 105 22.81 -10.49 -8.30
C LYS A 105 23.32 -11.09 -9.61
N LYS A 106 22.84 -12.28 -9.97
CA LYS A 106 23.20 -12.96 -11.22
C LYS A 106 22.61 -12.26 -12.45
N ASN A 107 21.43 -11.65 -12.31
CA ASN A 107 20.69 -11.03 -13.42
C ASN A 107 20.23 -9.60 -13.05
N PRO A 108 21.17 -8.66 -12.85
CA PRO A 108 20.85 -7.32 -12.40
C PRO A 108 19.89 -6.63 -13.37
N GLY A 109 18.82 -6.06 -12.84
CA GLY A 109 17.82 -5.31 -13.61
C GLY A 109 16.87 -6.15 -14.46
N GLN A 110 17.00 -7.49 -14.46
CA GLN A 110 16.17 -8.38 -15.29
C GLN A 110 14.97 -8.97 -14.54
N ILE A 111 15.10 -9.15 -13.22
CA ILE A 111 14.00 -9.69 -12.42
C ILE A 111 12.93 -8.62 -12.23
N THR A 112 11.73 -8.91 -12.71
CA THR A 112 10.55 -8.05 -12.63
C THR A 112 9.89 -8.13 -11.27
N VAL A 113 9.62 -6.98 -10.65
CA VAL A 113 8.93 -6.85 -9.35
C VAL A 113 7.66 -6.03 -9.53
N ALA A 114 6.51 -6.64 -9.26
CA ALA A 114 5.20 -6.00 -9.26
C ALA A 114 4.94 -5.28 -7.93
N THR A 115 4.52 -4.01 -7.99
CA THR A 115 4.04 -3.28 -6.81
C THR A 115 2.81 -2.42 -7.14
N ALA A 116 2.16 -1.92 -6.09
CA ALA A 116 0.97 -1.07 -6.20
C ALA A 116 1.26 0.40 -6.54
N GLY A 117 2.48 0.77 -6.94
CA GLY A 117 2.87 2.17 -7.14
C GLY A 117 4.18 2.55 -6.49
N ARG A 118 4.76 3.68 -6.93
CA ARG A 118 6.01 4.22 -6.37
C ARG A 118 5.92 4.64 -4.90
N SER A 119 4.74 5.08 -4.47
CA SER A 119 4.46 5.47 -3.08
C SER A 119 3.94 4.30 -2.23
N SER A 120 3.79 3.10 -2.81
CA SER A 120 3.21 1.98 -2.08
C SER A 120 4.17 1.39 -1.05
N ALA A 121 3.60 0.83 0.03
CA ALA A 121 4.36 0.12 1.05
C ALA A 121 5.21 -1.03 0.46
N GLY A 122 4.70 -1.72 -0.55
CA GLY A 122 5.44 -2.78 -1.26
C GLY A 122 6.66 -2.24 -2.02
N HIS A 123 6.56 -1.06 -2.65
CA HIS A 123 7.71 -0.45 -3.32
C HIS A 123 8.76 0.03 -2.32
N ILE A 124 8.31 0.66 -1.23
CA ILE A 124 9.22 1.05 -0.13
C ILE A 124 9.94 -0.19 0.43
N GLY A 125 9.23 -1.31 0.58
CA GLY A 125 9.80 -2.58 1.04
C GLY A 125 10.94 -3.08 0.15
N ILE A 126 10.74 -3.15 -1.17
CA ILE A 126 11.79 -3.61 -2.09
C ILE A 126 12.93 -2.59 -2.23
N GLU A 127 12.66 -1.28 -2.14
CA GLU A 127 13.72 -0.26 -2.11
C GLU A 127 14.59 -0.36 -0.86
N MET A 128 14.00 -0.72 0.28
CA MET A 128 14.77 -1.01 1.50
C MET A 128 15.67 -2.23 1.29
N ILE A 129 15.15 -3.32 0.71
CA ILE A 129 15.96 -4.49 0.36
C ILE A 129 17.11 -4.08 -0.58
N ARG A 130 16.81 -3.33 -1.64
CA ARG A 130 17.81 -2.80 -2.59
C ARG A 130 18.88 -1.97 -1.89
N LYS A 131 18.50 -1.05 -0.99
CA LYS A 131 19.44 -0.21 -0.25
C LYS A 131 20.43 -1.02 0.58
N TYR A 132 19.99 -2.12 1.20
CA TYR A 132 20.86 -2.94 2.07
C TYR A 132 21.61 -4.06 1.34
N THR A 133 21.12 -4.51 0.18
CA THR A 133 21.67 -5.68 -0.54
C THR A 133 22.35 -5.33 -1.86
N GLY A 134 22.10 -4.13 -2.40
CA GLY A 134 22.62 -3.70 -3.70
C GLY A 134 21.94 -4.36 -4.90
N ILE A 135 20.79 -5.04 -4.73
CA ILE A 135 20.10 -5.66 -5.85
C ILE A 135 19.60 -4.64 -6.86
N GLU A 136 19.56 -5.04 -8.13
CA GLU A 136 18.91 -4.29 -9.21
C GLU A 136 17.75 -5.11 -9.77
N TYR A 137 16.62 -4.43 -10.02
CA TYR A 137 15.39 -5.08 -10.44
C TYR A 137 14.60 -4.19 -11.42
N LYS A 138 13.70 -4.80 -12.19
CA LYS A 138 12.79 -4.10 -13.09
C LYS A 138 11.46 -3.85 -12.39
N HIS A 139 11.16 -2.59 -12.07
CA HIS A 139 9.93 -2.22 -11.40
C HIS A 139 8.74 -2.21 -12.37
N ILE A 140 7.70 -3.00 -12.06
CA ILE A 140 6.41 -3.03 -12.77
C ILE A 140 5.32 -2.53 -11.83
N THR A 141 4.50 -1.59 -12.32
CA THR A 141 3.51 -0.90 -11.51
C THR A 141 2.09 -1.33 -11.89
N TYR A 142 1.26 -1.55 -10.88
CA TYR A 142 -0.16 -1.88 -11.02
C TYR A 142 -1.03 -0.92 -10.19
N ASP A 143 -2.32 -0.83 -10.53
CA ASP A 143 -3.32 0.04 -9.86
C ASP A 143 -3.76 -0.47 -8.47
N GLY A 144 -2.86 -1.11 -7.72
CA GLY A 144 -3.11 -1.64 -6.38
C GLY A 144 -2.36 -2.93 -6.10
N GLY A 145 -2.40 -3.37 -4.84
CA GLY A 145 -1.75 -4.62 -4.42
C GLY A 145 -2.42 -5.87 -4.99
N ALA A 146 -3.77 -5.87 -5.09
CA ALA A 146 -4.49 -7.00 -5.67
C ALA A 146 -4.13 -7.26 -7.14
N PRO A 147 -4.17 -6.26 -8.05
CA PRO A 147 -3.73 -6.49 -9.43
C PRO A 147 -2.24 -6.83 -9.53
N ALA A 148 -1.36 -6.31 -8.65
CA ALA A 148 0.05 -6.69 -8.61
C ALA A 148 0.26 -8.17 -8.28
N VAL A 149 -0.47 -8.70 -7.28
CA VAL A 149 -0.43 -10.13 -6.93
C VAL A 149 -0.96 -10.98 -8.08
N ILE A 150 -2.05 -10.56 -8.72
CA ILE A 150 -2.62 -11.29 -9.88
C ILE A 150 -1.61 -11.34 -11.04
N GLY A 151 -0.97 -10.20 -11.38
CA GLY A 151 0.08 -10.16 -12.41
C GLY A 151 1.28 -11.04 -12.08
N CYS A 152 1.66 -11.11 -10.81
CA CYS A 152 2.70 -12.05 -10.37
C CYS A 152 2.25 -13.50 -10.52
N VAL A 153 1.05 -13.86 -10.06
CA VAL A 153 0.52 -15.23 -10.17
C VAL A 153 0.30 -15.67 -11.62
N SER A 154 -0.12 -14.76 -12.51
CA SER A 154 -0.30 -15.03 -13.95
C SER A 154 1.01 -15.18 -14.71
N GLY A 155 2.14 -14.79 -14.10
CA GLY A 155 3.47 -14.89 -14.71
C GLY A 155 3.89 -13.66 -15.51
N GLU A 156 3.13 -12.56 -15.48
CA GLU A 156 3.55 -11.27 -16.05
C GLU A 156 4.79 -10.72 -15.33
N THR A 157 4.89 -11.00 -14.03
CA THR A 157 6.07 -10.67 -13.22
C THR A 157 6.52 -11.86 -12.37
N GLN A 158 7.82 -11.90 -12.09
CA GLN A 158 8.44 -12.95 -11.28
C GLN A 158 8.24 -12.76 -9.76
N VAL A 159 8.13 -11.52 -9.28
CA VAL A 159 8.11 -11.17 -7.84
C VAL A 159 7.00 -10.15 -7.56
N THR A 160 6.38 -10.24 -6.38
CA THR A 160 5.46 -9.22 -5.82
C THR A 160 5.83 -8.90 -4.37
N THR A 161 5.42 -7.74 -3.87
CA THR A 161 5.65 -7.31 -2.47
C THR A 161 4.38 -6.88 -1.73
#